data_AF-A0A933PYG5-F1
#
_entry.id   AF-A0A933PYG5-F1
#
_cell.length_a   1.000
_cell.length_b   1.000
_cell.length_c   1.000
_cell.angle_alpha   90.00
_cell.angle_beta   90.00
_cell.angle_gamma   90.00
#
_symmetry.space_group_name_H-M   'P 1'
#
loop_
_entity.id
_entity.type
_entity.pdbx_description
1 polymer ?
#
loop_
_entity_poly.entity_id
_entity_poly.type
_entity_poly.pdbx_seq_one_letter_code
_entity_poly.pdbx_strand_id
1 'polypeptide(L)'
;MNIEEEKGTLTVVLGRGAISRYELGVLKAGDVVRMANNAGRPFAVEFNGRHVARGEAVVLGFKTAKPVFGVRLSQVPGEPLTADPFPPLNDLVEILPAEIVLDRVPFSMAELTDVGVGTVIALERLVDGDIDLVVAGMTVARGRLMVHGENFAFRVTEKTIAVKEQVAPRISGALIEPAREPRIKEYDFRRPDKFSRVAVNRFTQIHELFVEHLKAMMPETGNYRVTSTDQAAFYEVEDHLKSGDYRFFIVSTEQRPTGINYIPSVYGNGGRELKIFVQPAQTKHTHFREKEYQDMLAWWRDEMKKWYGFHLFLVAYHKDSVFGKLASDRSVEELFLTPLANGWKALVNTHLHLSKMSDKPEDALIIPKNDMILYSTIGEENNPSSTCFIIYPYITIEPVIPLME
;
A
#
# COMPACT_ATOMS: atom_id res chain seq x y z
N MET A 1 -18.21 10.97 -35.04
CA MET A 1 -17.64 11.42 -33.76
C MET A 1 -16.91 10.23 -33.18
N ASN A 2 -15.57 10.28 -33.14
CA ASN A 2 -14.76 9.15 -32.69
C ASN A 2 -14.79 9.13 -31.15
N ILE A 3 -15.52 8.20 -30.54
CA ILE A 3 -15.69 8.10 -29.08
C ILE A 3 -14.33 7.92 -28.39
N GLU A 4 -13.34 7.37 -29.08
CA GLU A 4 -11.98 7.16 -28.56
C GLU A 4 -11.22 8.47 -28.29
N GLU A 5 -11.56 9.55 -28.98
CA GLU A 5 -10.94 10.88 -28.82
C GLU A 5 -11.67 11.77 -27.80
N GLU A 6 -12.77 11.29 -27.19
CA GLU A 6 -13.51 12.05 -26.20
C GLU A 6 -12.65 12.27 -24.95
N LYS A 7 -12.34 13.55 -24.68
CA LYS A 7 -11.55 13.96 -23.52
C LYS A 7 -12.45 14.06 -22.29
N GLY A 8 -12.13 13.25 -21.29
CA GLY A 8 -12.69 13.32 -19.95
C GLY A 8 -11.66 13.77 -18.92
N THR A 9 -12.06 13.64 -17.65
CA THR A 9 -11.19 13.88 -16.50
C THR A 9 -11.05 12.61 -15.69
N LEU A 10 -9.82 12.15 -15.53
CA LEU A 10 -9.47 11.12 -14.55
C LEU A 10 -9.26 11.80 -13.20
N THR A 11 -9.95 11.33 -12.16
CA THR A 11 -9.88 11.86 -10.80
C THR A 11 -9.39 10.75 -9.87
N VAL A 12 -8.38 11.05 -9.06
CA VAL A 12 -7.88 10.13 -8.02
C VAL A 12 -8.38 10.62 -6.66
N VAL A 13 -9.30 9.87 -6.06
CA VAL A 13 -9.98 10.21 -4.80
C VAL A 13 -9.39 9.35 -3.67
N LEU A 14 -8.63 9.99 -2.78
CA LEU A 14 -7.95 9.33 -1.66
C LEU A 14 -8.90 9.01 -0.52
N GLY A 15 -9.84 9.90 -0.25
CA GLY A 15 -10.76 9.71 0.84
C GLY A 15 -12.12 10.35 0.64
N ARG A 16 -13.10 9.78 1.30
CA ARG A 16 -14.50 10.18 1.28
C ARG A 16 -15.02 10.34 2.71
N GLY A 17 -15.81 11.38 2.91
CA GLY A 17 -16.42 11.71 4.18
C GLY A 17 -17.57 12.68 3.97
N ALA A 18 -18.00 13.33 5.04
CA ALA A 18 -19.08 14.29 4.96
C ALA A 18 -18.87 15.44 5.94
N ILE A 19 -19.20 16.65 5.52
CA ILE A 19 -19.06 17.87 6.32
C ILE A 19 -20.36 18.64 6.30
N SER A 20 -20.75 19.23 7.44
CA SER A 20 -21.91 20.13 7.43
C SER A 20 -21.60 21.43 6.70
N ARG A 21 -22.63 22.07 6.16
CA ARG A 21 -22.48 23.42 5.57
C ARG A 21 -21.95 24.45 6.58
N TYR A 22 -22.31 24.33 7.86
CA TYR A 22 -21.83 25.23 8.91
C TYR A 22 -20.32 25.06 9.15
N GLU A 23 -19.85 23.82 9.34
CA GLU A 23 -18.41 23.53 9.49
C GLU A 23 -17.61 24.01 8.27
N LEU A 24 -18.16 23.86 7.06
CA LEU A 24 -17.55 24.41 5.85
C LEU A 24 -17.48 25.95 5.87
N GLY A 25 -18.51 26.61 6.40
CA GLY A 25 -18.56 28.06 6.59
C GLY A 25 -17.41 28.55 7.47
N VAL A 26 -17.21 27.92 8.62
CA VAL A 26 -16.20 28.30 9.62
C VAL A 26 -14.80 27.72 9.37
N LEU A 27 -14.65 26.84 8.38
CA LEU A 27 -13.38 26.20 8.01
C LEU A 27 -12.28 27.25 7.79
N LYS A 28 -11.15 27.09 8.47
CA LYS A 28 -9.96 27.97 8.38
C LYS A 28 -8.67 27.17 8.21
N ALA A 29 -7.61 27.87 7.81
CA ALA A 29 -6.27 27.28 7.74
C ALA A 29 -5.85 26.70 9.11
N GLY A 30 -5.24 25.52 9.07
CA GLY A 30 -4.85 24.73 10.24
C GLY A 30 -5.88 23.70 10.65
N ASP A 31 -7.18 23.89 10.36
CA ASP A 31 -8.22 22.92 10.73
C ASP A 31 -8.02 21.57 10.03
N VAL A 32 -8.54 20.51 10.65
CA VAL A 32 -8.50 19.15 10.09
C VAL A 32 -9.91 18.64 9.82
N VAL A 33 -10.14 18.12 8.62
CA VAL A 33 -11.40 17.47 8.23
C VAL A 33 -11.20 15.95 8.20
N ARG A 34 -11.90 15.21 9.05
CA ARG A 34 -11.83 13.75 9.13
C ARG A 34 -12.63 13.09 8.00
N MET A 35 -12.07 12.04 7.40
CA MET A 35 -12.73 11.18 6.42
C MET A 35 -13.18 9.85 7.04
N ALA A 36 -14.06 9.13 6.36
CA ALA A 36 -14.61 7.87 6.83
C ALA A 36 -13.70 6.67 6.50
N ASN A 37 -12.97 6.74 5.39
CA ASN A 37 -12.20 5.61 4.88
C ASN A 37 -10.79 5.49 5.47
N ASN A 38 -10.33 4.23 5.53
CA ASN A 38 -9.03 3.83 6.06
C ASN A 38 -7.87 4.22 5.11
N ALA A 39 -6.74 4.64 5.69
CA ALA A 39 -5.53 5.03 4.97
C ALA A 39 -4.86 3.86 4.22
N GLY A 40 -5.02 2.63 4.70
CA GLY A 40 -4.40 1.43 4.13
C GLY A 40 -5.21 0.74 3.02
N ARG A 41 -6.28 1.37 2.51
CA ARG A 41 -7.12 0.81 1.45
C ARG A 41 -6.86 1.48 0.10
N PRO A 42 -6.94 0.73 -1.02
CA PRO A 42 -6.85 1.32 -2.35
C PRO A 42 -7.86 2.46 -2.58
N PHE A 43 -7.38 3.52 -3.23
CA PHE A 43 -8.11 4.74 -3.57
C PHE A 43 -9.02 4.52 -4.77
N ALA A 44 -10.07 5.34 -4.88
CA ALA A 44 -10.94 5.32 -6.04
C ALA A 44 -10.30 6.08 -7.20
N VAL A 45 -10.32 5.46 -8.38
CA VAL A 45 -9.98 6.10 -9.65
C VAL A 45 -11.26 6.24 -10.45
N GLU A 46 -11.57 7.47 -10.86
CA GLU A 46 -12.83 7.81 -11.52
C GLU A 46 -12.59 8.49 -12.84
N PHE A 47 -13.40 8.16 -13.84
CA PHE A 47 -13.43 8.84 -15.13
C PHE A 47 -14.77 9.56 -15.27
N ASN A 48 -14.73 10.90 -15.39
CA ASN A 48 -15.93 11.74 -15.45
C ASN A 48 -16.91 11.49 -14.27
N GLY A 49 -16.37 11.28 -13.07
CA GLY A 49 -17.15 11.02 -11.85
C GLY A 49 -17.74 9.61 -11.76
N ARG A 50 -17.39 8.71 -12.68
CA ARG A 50 -17.76 7.29 -12.59
C ARG A 50 -16.55 6.47 -12.16
N HIS A 51 -16.75 5.60 -11.18
CA HIS A 51 -15.73 4.66 -10.74
C HIS A 51 -15.31 3.74 -11.89
N VAL A 52 -14.01 3.64 -12.15
CA VAL A 52 -13.45 2.77 -13.21
C VAL A 52 -12.45 1.77 -12.67
N ALA A 53 -11.72 2.11 -11.60
CA ALA A 53 -10.70 1.27 -11.02
C ALA A 53 -10.43 1.64 -9.56
N ARG A 54 -9.72 0.74 -8.87
CA ARG A 54 -9.03 1.08 -7.62
C ARG A 54 -7.54 1.16 -7.88
N GLY A 55 -6.85 1.99 -7.10
CA GLY A 55 -5.42 2.13 -7.23
C GLY A 55 -4.75 2.67 -6.00
N GLU A 56 -3.44 2.76 -6.06
CA GLU A 56 -2.59 3.22 -4.98
C GLU A 56 -1.70 4.35 -5.48
N ALA A 57 -1.48 5.36 -4.65
CA ALA A 57 -0.51 6.40 -4.96
C ALA A 57 0.88 5.79 -5.00
N VAL A 58 1.59 6.05 -6.09
CA VAL A 58 3.02 5.79 -6.23
C VAL A 58 3.71 7.12 -6.47
N VAL A 59 4.99 7.20 -6.13
CA VAL A 59 5.78 8.39 -6.41
C VAL A 59 6.68 8.11 -7.61
N LEU A 60 6.68 9.01 -8.58
CA LEU A 60 7.47 8.93 -9.79
C LEU A 60 8.62 9.92 -9.73
N GLY A 61 9.81 9.50 -10.19
CA GLY A 61 10.98 10.37 -10.24
C GLY A 61 11.56 10.71 -8.87
N PHE A 62 11.62 9.75 -7.95
CA PHE A 62 12.20 9.92 -6.61
C PHE A 62 13.62 10.52 -6.60
N LYS A 63 14.41 10.31 -7.66
CA LYS A 63 15.77 10.85 -7.80
C LYS A 63 15.80 12.27 -8.41
N THR A 64 14.64 12.82 -8.75
CA THR A 64 14.52 14.15 -9.35
C THR A 64 14.23 15.19 -8.28
N ALA A 65 14.51 16.46 -8.58
CA ALA A 65 14.22 17.57 -7.67
C ALA A 65 12.71 17.86 -7.51
N LYS A 66 11.85 17.28 -8.35
CA LYS A 66 10.41 17.52 -8.39
C LYS A 66 9.66 16.21 -8.65
N PRO A 67 9.63 15.30 -7.66
CA PRO A 67 8.87 14.06 -7.81
C PRO A 67 7.38 14.38 -7.97
N VAL A 68 6.70 13.61 -8.80
CA VAL A 68 5.24 13.70 -8.98
C VAL A 68 4.57 12.44 -8.48
N PHE A 69 3.25 12.51 -8.29
CA PHE A 69 2.45 11.32 -8.06
C PHE A 69 2.18 10.55 -9.35
N GLY A 70 2.00 9.24 -9.20
CA GLY A 70 1.30 8.36 -10.13
C GLY A 70 0.24 7.58 -9.37
N VAL A 71 -0.64 6.90 -10.09
CA VAL A 71 -1.57 5.91 -9.53
C VAL A 71 -1.34 4.57 -10.17
N ARG A 72 -1.00 3.55 -9.36
CA ARG A 72 -0.94 2.16 -9.81
C ARG A 72 -2.30 1.52 -9.62
N LEU A 73 -2.89 0.98 -10.67
CA LEU A 73 -4.17 0.30 -10.57
C LEU A 73 -4.01 -1.04 -9.86
N SER A 74 -4.83 -1.30 -8.85
CA SER A 74 -4.85 -2.55 -8.07
C SER A 74 -6.09 -3.40 -8.38
N GLN A 75 -7.13 -2.83 -8.97
CA GLN A 75 -8.33 -3.55 -9.39
C GLN A 75 -9.01 -2.88 -10.60
N VAL A 76 -9.39 -3.69 -11.60
CA VAL A 76 -10.13 -3.27 -12.80
C VAL A 76 -11.07 -4.40 -13.27
N PRO A 77 -12.36 -4.15 -13.57
CA PRO A 77 -13.14 -3.00 -13.12
C PRO A 77 -13.34 -3.09 -11.61
N GLY A 78 -13.27 -1.97 -10.89
CA GLY A 78 -13.57 -1.97 -9.47
C GLY A 78 -15.08 -2.05 -9.23
N GLU A 79 -15.52 -2.86 -8.27
CA GLU A 79 -16.79 -2.55 -7.61
C GLU A 79 -16.61 -1.19 -6.92
N PRO A 80 -17.60 -0.28 -7.01
CA PRO A 80 -17.53 0.98 -6.29
C PRO A 80 -17.19 0.67 -4.83
N LEU A 81 -16.37 1.50 -4.20
CA LEU A 81 -16.27 1.46 -2.75
C LEU A 81 -17.72 1.48 -2.25
N THR A 82 -18.15 0.44 -1.54
CA THR A 82 -19.37 0.52 -0.75
C THR A 82 -19.16 1.77 0.06
N ALA A 83 -19.86 2.85 -0.28
CA ALA A 83 -19.74 4.09 0.44
C ALA A 83 -20.01 3.68 1.89
N ASP A 84 -19.00 3.80 2.76
CA ASP A 84 -19.27 3.72 4.19
C ASP A 84 -20.45 4.63 4.40
N PRO A 85 -21.59 4.11 4.89
CA PRO A 85 -22.88 4.77 4.74
C PRO A 85 -22.69 6.18 5.23
N PHE A 86 -22.80 7.16 4.30
CA PHE A 86 -22.97 8.53 4.69
C PHE A 86 -24.01 8.49 5.81
N PRO A 87 -23.73 9.08 6.99
CA PRO A 87 -24.74 9.10 8.04
C PRO A 87 -26.03 9.53 7.37
N PRO A 88 -27.13 8.76 7.51
CA PRO A 88 -28.33 8.97 6.71
C PRO A 88 -28.62 10.47 6.72
N LEU A 89 -28.74 11.04 5.52
CA LEU A 89 -29.06 12.46 5.36
C LEU A 89 -30.37 12.69 6.10
N ASN A 90 -30.27 13.01 7.38
CA ASN A 90 -31.38 13.50 8.15
C ASN A 90 -31.56 14.91 7.62
N ASP A 91 -32.75 15.22 7.09
CA ASP A 91 -33.09 16.54 6.52
C ASP A 91 -32.79 17.71 7.47
N LEU A 92 -32.58 17.40 8.76
CA LEU A 92 -32.18 18.32 9.82
C LEU A 92 -30.67 18.61 9.88
N VAL A 93 -29.81 18.10 9.00
CA VAL A 93 -28.42 18.55 8.89
C VAL A 93 -28.10 18.57 7.39
N GLU A 94 -27.79 19.74 6.84
CA GLU A 94 -27.28 19.86 5.46
C GLU A 94 -25.85 19.28 5.44
N ILE A 95 -25.77 17.95 5.39
CA ILE A 95 -24.55 17.16 5.29
C ILE A 95 -24.17 17.09 3.82
N LEU A 96 -22.98 17.60 3.49
CA LEU A 96 -22.45 17.63 2.14
C LEU A 96 -21.37 16.55 2.00
N PRO A 97 -21.34 15.81 0.88
CA PRO A 97 -20.27 14.85 0.62
C PRO A 97 -18.94 15.59 0.45
N ALA A 98 -17.91 15.09 1.12
CA ALA A 98 -16.55 15.61 1.08
C ALA A 98 -15.60 14.55 0.52
N GLU A 99 -14.66 14.97 -0.31
CA GLU A 99 -13.66 14.14 -0.95
C GLU A 99 -12.28 14.78 -0.84
N ILE A 100 -11.26 13.97 -0.56
CA ILE A 100 -9.87 14.36 -0.74
C ILE A 100 -9.43 13.90 -2.12
N VAL A 101 -9.11 14.85 -2.99
CA VAL A 101 -8.70 14.60 -4.37
C VAL A 101 -7.20 14.84 -4.51
N LEU A 102 -6.46 13.78 -4.84
CA LEU A 102 -5.02 13.85 -5.10
C LEU A 102 -4.73 14.65 -6.35
N ASP A 103 -5.40 14.28 -7.45
CA ASP A 103 -5.27 15.00 -8.70
C ASP A 103 -6.47 14.82 -9.63
N ARG A 104 -6.59 15.73 -10.59
CA ARG A 104 -7.52 15.67 -11.72
C ARG A 104 -6.74 15.89 -13.00
N VAL A 105 -6.70 14.87 -13.85
CA VAL A 105 -5.87 14.91 -15.07
C VAL A 105 -6.76 14.72 -16.30
N PRO A 106 -6.62 15.55 -17.35
CA PRO A 106 -7.27 15.31 -18.62
C PRO A 106 -6.87 13.94 -19.16
N PHE A 107 -7.85 13.14 -19.57
CA PHE A 107 -7.62 11.76 -20.00
C PHE A 107 -8.61 11.39 -21.10
N SER A 108 -8.20 10.61 -22.09
CA SER A 108 -9.02 10.16 -23.21
C SER A 108 -9.39 8.69 -23.09
N MET A 109 -10.46 8.27 -23.77
CA MET A 109 -10.85 6.86 -23.78
C MET A 109 -9.79 5.97 -24.46
N ALA A 110 -9.12 6.48 -25.50
CA ALA A 110 -7.99 5.79 -26.13
C ALA A 110 -6.81 5.54 -25.16
N GLU A 111 -6.57 6.46 -24.22
CA GLU A 111 -5.56 6.28 -23.17
C GLU A 111 -5.95 5.19 -22.17
N LEU A 112 -7.26 4.94 -21.94
CA LEU A 112 -7.78 3.85 -21.10
C LEU A 112 -7.76 2.48 -21.77
N THR A 113 -7.66 2.40 -23.11
CA THR A 113 -7.57 1.12 -23.82
C THR A 113 -6.31 0.36 -23.39
N ASP A 114 -6.45 -0.95 -23.17
CA ASP A 114 -5.39 -1.87 -22.73
C ASP A 114 -4.74 -1.50 -21.38
N VAL A 115 -5.45 -0.72 -20.56
CA VAL A 115 -5.09 -0.49 -19.15
C VAL A 115 -5.64 -1.62 -18.30
N GLY A 116 -4.84 -2.12 -17.37
CA GLY A 116 -5.19 -3.23 -16.50
C GLY A 116 -4.66 -3.05 -15.08
N VAL A 117 -4.86 -4.06 -14.25
CA VAL A 117 -4.24 -4.06 -12.93
C VAL A 117 -2.72 -4.12 -13.07
N GLY A 118 -2.01 -3.32 -12.27
CA GLY A 118 -0.58 -3.09 -12.35
C GLY A 118 -0.18 -1.89 -13.23
N THR A 119 -1.07 -1.40 -14.08
CA THR A 119 -0.80 -0.19 -14.88
C THR A 119 -0.59 1.01 -13.97
N VAL A 120 0.46 1.79 -14.24
CA VAL A 120 0.73 3.07 -13.57
C VAL A 120 0.29 4.21 -14.47
N ILE A 121 -0.52 5.12 -13.95
CA ILE A 121 -0.92 6.36 -14.63
C ILE A 121 -0.18 7.52 -13.98
N ALA A 122 0.60 8.29 -14.74
CA ALA A 122 1.26 9.49 -14.22
C ALA A 122 0.25 10.61 -13.95
N LEU A 123 0.45 11.31 -12.84
CA LEU A 123 -0.29 12.51 -12.48
C LEU A 123 0.60 13.76 -12.64
N GLU A 124 0.03 14.94 -12.50
CA GLU A 124 0.76 16.21 -12.59
C GLU A 124 1.17 16.77 -11.22
N ARG A 125 0.46 16.33 -10.17
CA ARG A 125 0.67 16.79 -8.80
C ARG A 125 2.06 16.43 -8.29
N LEU A 126 2.77 17.43 -7.76
CA LEU A 126 4.04 17.24 -7.04
C LEU A 126 3.79 16.53 -5.70
N VAL A 127 4.70 15.64 -5.30
CA VAL A 127 4.58 14.86 -4.06
C VAL A 127 4.50 15.75 -2.82
N ASP A 128 5.28 16.82 -2.81
CA ASP A 128 5.33 17.76 -1.69
C ASP A 128 4.37 18.95 -1.89
N GLY A 129 3.45 18.88 -2.87
CA GLY A 129 2.43 19.90 -3.13
C GLY A 129 1.13 19.69 -2.34
N ASP A 130 0.31 20.74 -2.27
CA ASP A 130 -1.02 20.63 -1.66
C ASP A 130 -2.01 19.92 -2.58
N ILE A 131 -2.92 19.16 -1.96
CA ILE A 131 -4.02 18.45 -2.62
C ILE A 131 -5.36 19.13 -2.32
N ASP A 132 -6.42 18.71 -3.01
CA ASP A 132 -7.70 19.43 -3.02
C ASP A 132 -8.71 18.76 -2.07
N LEU A 133 -9.37 19.57 -1.24
CA LEU A 133 -10.61 19.19 -0.55
C LEU A 133 -11.78 19.63 -1.41
N VAL A 134 -12.60 18.66 -1.82
CA VAL A 134 -13.76 18.85 -2.68
C VAL A 134 -15.01 18.58 -1.86
N VAL A 135 -15.96 19.52 -1.85
CA VAL A 135 -17.25 19.35 -1.18
C VAL A 135 -18.36 19.61 -2.19
N ALA A 136 -19.30 18.67 -2.32
CA ALA A 136 -20.37 18.72 -3.32
C ALA A 136 -19.85 19.02 -4.74
N GLY A 137 -18.70 18.45 -5.10
CA GLY A 137 -18.06 18.62 -6.42
C GLY A 137 -17.22 19.91 -6.58
N MET A 138 -17.21 20.82 -5.61
CA MET A 138 -16.46 22.07 -5.66
C MET A 138 -15.18 21.99 -4.81
N THR A 139 -14.03 22.42 -5.37
CA THR A 139 -12.80 22.58 -4.57
C THR A 139 -12.98 23.73 -3.58
N VAL A 140 -13.04 23.43 -2.29
CA VAL A 140 -13.31 24.40 -1.22
C VAL A 140 -12.07 24.77 -0.40
N ALA A 141 -11.04 23.92 -0.43
CA ALA A 141 -9.76 24.17 0.22
C ALA A 141 -8.63 23.38 -0.44
N ARG A 142 -7.41 23.81 -0.16
CA ARG A 142 -6.15 23.09 -0.40
C ARG A 142 -5.50 22.74 0.93
N GLY A 143 -4.66 21.70 0.92
CA GLY A 143 -4.15 21.16 2.15
C GLY A 143 -3.25 19.94 2.00
N ARG A 144 -2.96 19.35 3.17
CA ARG A 144 -2.13 18.15 3.32
C ARG A 144 -2.96 16.95 3.72
N LEU A 145 -2.59 15.79 3.20
CA LEU A 145 -3.15 14.52 3.63
C LEU A 145 -2.61 14.15 5.01
N MET A 146 -3.51 13.78 5.89
CA MET A 146 -3.21 13.38 7.26
C MET A 146 -3.81 12.00 7.52
N VAL A 147 -3.36 11.35 8.59
CA VAL A 147 -3.99 10.17 9.19
C VAL A 147 -4.47 10.53 10.58
N HIS A 148 -5.72 10.20 10.88
CA HIS A 148 -6.29 10.24 12.22
C HIS A 148 -6.75 8.85 12.63
N GLY A 149 -6.00 8.21 13.55
CA GLY A 149 -6.24 6.81 13.90
C GLY A 149 -5.86 5.89 12.75
N GLU A 150 -6.85 5.35 12.05
CA GLU A 150 -6.66 4.55 10.82
C GLU A 150 -7.26 5.22 9.58
N ASN A 151 -7.97 6.34 9.76
CA ASN A 151 -8.67 7.00 8.66
C ASN A 151 -7.87 8.17 8.11
N PHE A 152 -8.10 8.50 6.85
CA PHE A 152 -7.59 9.74 6.31
C PHE A 152 -8.24 10.96 6.98
N ALA A 153 -7.48 12.04 7.02
CA ALA A 153 -7.96 13.36 7.33
C ALA A 153 -7.26 14.38 6.43
N PHE A 154 -7.78 15.60 6.39
CA PHE A 154 -7.27 16.67 5.53
C PHE A 154 -6.95 17.89 6.38
N ARG A 155 -5.70 18.32 6.42
CA ARG A 155 -5.30 19.58 7.08
C ARG A 155 -5.37 20.72 6.09
N VAL A 156 -6.21 21.71 6.35
CA VAL A 156 -6.38 22.89 5.51
C VAL A 156 -5.13 23.77 5.57
N THR A 157 -4.55 24.09 4.42
CA THR A 157 -3.50 25.11 4.28
C THR A 157 -4.10 26.42 3.78
N GLU A 158 -5.03 26.34 2.82
CA GLU A 158 -5.66 27.48 2.16
C GLU A 158 -7.14 27.18 1.90
N LYS A 159 -8.03 28.15 2.15
CA LYS A 159 -9.43 28.07 1.75
C LYS A 159 -9.61 28.70 0.37
N THR A 160 -10.23 27.99 -0.57
CA THR A 160 -10.38 28.47 -1.96
C THR A 160 -11.72 29.16 -2.22
N ILE A 161 -12.73 28.93 -1.37
CA ILE A 161 -14.08 29.49 -1.53
C ILE A 161 -14.59 30.08 -0.22
N ALA A 162 -15.24 31.24 -0.29
CA ALA A 162 -16.01 31.80 0.83
C ALA A 162 -17.43 31.23 0.84
N VAL A 163 -17.81 30.54 1.93
CA VAL A 163 -19.17 30.04 2.15
C VAL A 163 -19.85 30.92 3.18
N LYS A 164 -21.03 31.46 2.86
CA LYS A 164 -21.77 32.35 3.77
C LYS A 164 -22.17 31.63 5.06
N GLU A 165 -21.81 32.22 6.20
CA GLU A 165 -22.04 31.71 7.57
C GLU A 165 -23.50 31.83 8.06
N GLN A 166 -24.45 32.22 7.19
CA GLN A 166 -25.86 32.42 7.55
C GLN A 166 -26.65 31.10 7.66
N VAL A 167 -26.07 30.10 8.32
CA VAL A 167 -26.69 28.80 8.55
C VAL A 167 -26.63 28.51 10.05
N ALA A 168 -27.72 28.01 10.62
CA ALA A 168 -27.74 27.59 12.03
C ALA A 168 -26.59 26.62 12.32
N PRO A 169 -25.88 26.76 13.46
CA PRO A 169 -24.75 25.90 13.80
C PRO A 169 -25.21 24.45 13.90
N ARG A 170 -24.71 23.63 12.99
CA ARG A 170 -25.00 22.20 12.87
C ARG A 170 -23.67 21.50 12.63
N ILE A 171 -23.35 20.49 13.42
CA ILE A 171 -22.02 19.88 13.44
C ILE A 171 -22.16 18.44 12.94
N SER A 172 -21.43 18.06 11.88
CA SER A 172 -21.32 16.65 11.47
C SER A 172 -20.27 15.90 12.31
N GLY A 173 -19.37 16.63 12.98
CA GLY A 173 -18.28 16.07 13.77
C GLY A 173 -17.09 15.65 12.90
N ALA A 174 -17.03 16.18 11.67
CA ALA A 174 -15.91 15.97 10.77
C ALA A 174 -14.80 17.00 10.99
N LEU A 175 -15.13 18.21 11.43
CA LEU A 175 -14.17 19.27 11.67
C LEU A 175 -13.51 19.13 13.04
N ILE A 176 -12.18 19.10 13.06
CA ILE A 176 -11.34 18.93 14.24
C ILE A 176 -10.41 20.13 14.38
N GLU A 177 -10.30 20.64 15.61
CA GLU A 177 -9.25 21.58 15.99
C GLU A 177 -7.97 20.82 16.42
N PRO A 178 -6.86 20.90 15.65
CA PRO A 178 -5.70 20.02 15.84
C PRO A 178 -5.02 20.13 17.21
N ALA A 179 -5.09 21.32 17.83
CA ALA A 179 -4.48 21.57 19.14
C ALA A 179 -5.02 20.66 20.25
N ARG A 180 -6.15 19.98 20.00
CA ARG A 180 -6.81 19.09 20.96
C ARG A 180 -6.64 17.60 20.64
N GLU A 181 -5.93 17.22 19.57
CA GLU A 181 -5.91 15.83 19.11
C GLU A 181 -4.51 15.36 18.65
N PRO A 182 -3.70 14.78 19.55
CA PRO A 182 -2.31 14.37 19.28
C PRO A 182 -2.18 13.16 18.34
N ARG A 183 -3.28 12.58 17.89
CA ARG A 183 -3.32 11.38 17.03
C ARG A 183 -3.27 11.69 15.53
N ILE A 184 -3.15 12.96 15.16
CA ILE A 184 -3.13 13.40 13.77
C ILE A 184 -1.68 13.51 13.28
N LYS A 185 -1.31 12.70 12.28
CA LYS A 185 0.02 12.70 11.66
C LYS A 185 -0.07 12.95 10.16
N GLU A 186 0.93 13.58 9.58
CA GLU A 186 0.98 13.76 8.12
C GLU A 186 1.21 12.41 7.45
N TYR A 187 0.49 12.13 6.37
CA TYR A 187 0.63 10.86 5.64
C TYR A 187 1.88 10.90 4.78
N ASP A 188 2.79 9.96 4.98
CA ASP A 188 3.98 9.83 4.15
C ASP A 188 3.70 8.94 2.94
N PHE A 189 3.46 9.56 1.77
CA PHE A 189 3.27 8.81 0.52
C PHE A 189 4.50 8.01 0.08
N ARG A 190 5.69 8.29 0.64
CA ARG A 190 6.90 7.50 0.38
C ARG A 190 6.96 6.26 1.29
N ARG A 191 6.16 6.22 2.36
CA ARG A 191 5.98 5.10 3.28
C ARG A 191 4.49 4.82 3.50
N PRO A 192 3.76 4.43 2.44
CA PRO A 192 2.35 4.18 2.57
C PRO A 192 2.10 2.99 3.49
N ASP A 193 1.15 3.12 4.42
CA ASP A 193 0.64 1.98 5.17
C ASP A 193 -0.07 1.05 4.17
N LYS A 194 0.54 -0.10 3.88
CA LYS A 194 0.05 -1.07 2.89
C LYS A 194 -0.80 -2.18 3.50
N PHE A 195 -0.75 -2.33 4.82
CA PHE A 195 -1.46 -3.34 5.56
C PHE A 195 -2.38 -2.68 6.59
N SER A 196 -3.66 -3.05 6.60
CA SER A 196 -4.56 -2.65 7.68
C SER A 196 -4.15 -3.32 8.99
N ARG A 197 -4.65 -2.79 10.12
CA ARG A 197 -4.44 -3.45 11.42
C ARG A 197 -5.04 -4.85 11.47
N VAL A 198 -6.15 -5.07 10.76
CA VAL A 198 -6.77 -6.40 10.66
C VAL A 198 -5.82 -7.37 9.96
N ALA A 199 -5.25 -6.95 8.82
CA ALA A 199 -4.29 -7.76 8.08
C ALA A 199 -3.02 -8.06 8.90
N VAL A 200 -2.46 -7.06 9.59
CA VAL A 200 -1.29 -7.24 10.49
C VAL A 200 -1.60 -8.23 11.63
N ASN A 201 -2.77 -8.12 12.25
CA ASN A 201 -3.19 -9.03 13.31
C ASN A 201 -3.39 -10.46 12.78
N ARG A 202 -4.00 -10.60 11.59
CA ARG A 202 -4.18 -11.90 10.94
C ARG A 202 -2.84 -12.54 10.60
N PHE A 203 -1.89 -11.75 10.12
CA PHE A 203 -0.54 -12.20 9.85
C PHE A 203 0.23 -12.61 11.12
N THR A 204 0.00 -11.92 12.23
CA THR A 204 0.52 -12.30 13.55
C THR A 204 0.02 -13.71 13.93
N GLN A 205 -1.29 -13.97 13.80
CA GLN A 205 -1.90 -15.28 14.09
C GLN A 205 -1.33 -16.41 13.22
N ILE A 206 -1.08 -16.13 11.93
CA ILE A 206 -0.41 -17.09 11.02
C ILE A 206 0.98 -17.48 11.54
N HIS A 207 1.73 -16.49 12.03
CA HIS A 207 3.08 -16.73 12.57
C HIS A 207 3.05 -17.40 13.94
N GLU A 208 2.02 -17.15 14.76
CA GLU A 208 1.81 -17.90 16.00
C GLU A 208 1.56 -19.38 15.71
N LEU A 209 0.71 -19.70 14.72
CA LEU A 209 0.49 -21.08 14.27
C LEU A 209 1.78 -21.71 13.72
N PHE A 210 2.59 -20.95 12.97
CA PHE A 210 3.91 -21.41 12.54
C PHE A 210 4.79 -21.78 13.74
N VAL A 211 4.88 -20.91 14.74
CA VAL A 211 5.70 -21.14 15.95
C VAL A 211 5.24 -22.39 16.71
N GLU A 212 3.93 -22.65 16.81
CA GLU A 212 3.43 -23.87 17.44
C GLU A 212 3.82 -25.13 16.68
N HIS A 213 3.72 -25.13 15.34
CA HIS A 213 4.21 -26.26 14.54
C HIS A 213 5.72 -26.40 14.60
N LEU A 214 6.46 -25.29 14.68
CA LEU A 214 7.91 -25.29 14.81
C LEU A 214 8.34 -25.95 16.12
N LYS A 215 7.67 -25.64 17.24
CA LYS A 215 7.90 -26.27 18.55
C LYS A 215 7.72 -27.78 18.52
N ALA A 216 6.74 -28.26 17.77
CA ALA A 216 6.49 -29.69 17.62
C ALA A 216 7.62 -30.39 16.84
N MET A 217 8.20 -29.73 15.82
CA MET A 217 9.26 -30.29 14.98
C MET A 217 10.67 -30.08 15.54
N MET A 218 10.88 -28.98 16.28
CA MET A 218 12.15 -28.57 16.89
C MET A 218 11.91 -28.21 18.36
N PRO A 219 11.90 -29.18 19.28
CA PRO A 219 11.58 -28.94 20.69
C PRO A 219 12.46 -27.90 21.39
N GLU A 220 13.69 -27.65 20.91
CA GLU A 220 14.54 -26.56 21.43
C GLU A 220 13.93 -25.17 21.23
N THR A 221 12.95 -25.02 20.33
CA THR A 221 12.19 -23.79 20.15
C THR A 221 11.02 -23.64 21.14
N GLY A 222 10.92 -24.49 22.17
CA GLY A 222 9.81 -24.51 23.13
C GLY A 222 9.48 -23.14 23.75
N ASN A 223 10.46 -22.25 23.90
CA ASN A 223 10.30 -20.89 24.42
C ASN A 223 10.10 -19.80 23.36
N TYR A 224 10.13 -20.14 22.08
CA TYR A 224 9.93 -19.19 20.99
C TYR A 224 8.48 -18.71 20.95
N ARG A 225 8.30 -17.43 20.64
CA ARG A 225 7.01 -16.75 20.48
C ARG A 225 7.13 -15.78 19.31
N VAL A 226 5.99 -15.33 18.76
CA VAL A 226 5.99 -14.11 17.94
C VAL A 226 6.15 -12.93 18.90
N THR A 227 7.25 -12.19 18.77
CA THR A 227 7.59 -11.06 19.64
C THR A 227 7.02 -9.75 19.11
N SER A 228 7.00 -9.59 17.79
CA SER A 228 6.39 -8.44 17.12
C SER A 228 6.03 -8.79 15.68
N THR A 229 5.03 -8.11 15.15
CA THR A 229 4.70 -8.10 13.72
C THR A 229 4.43 -6.65 13.34
N ASP A 230 5.09 -6.18 12.30
CA ASP A 230 4.94 -4.80 11.84
C ASP A 230 5.16 -4.67 10.33
N GLN A 231 4.75 -3.53 9.77
CA GLN A 231 5.09 -3.12 8.41
C GLN A 231 6.13 -2.00 8.44
N ALA A 232 7.09 -2.05 7.54
CA ALA A 232 8.14 -1.03 7.45
C ALA A 232 8.66 -0.92 6.02
N ALA A 233 9.40 0.14 5.72
CA ALA A 233 10.25 0.14 4.53
C ALA A 233 11.44 -0.79 4.74
N PHE A 234 11.88 -1.51 3.70
CA PHE A 234 12.89 -2.57 3.83
C PHE A 234 14.19 -2.11 4.48
N TYR A 235 14.66 -0.88 4.20
CA TYR A 235 15.90 -0.35 4.76
C TYR A 235 15.89 -0.28 6.29
N GLU A 236 14.72 -0.14 6.93
CA GLU A 236 14.58 -0.05 8.39
C GLU A 236 14.97 -1.35 9.09
N VAL A 237 14.76 -2.48 8.41
CA VAL A 237 15.17 -3.80 8.89
C VAL A 237 16.55 -4.17 8.32
N GLU A 238 16.84 -3.78 7.07
CA GLU A 238 18.12 -4.08 6.40
C GLU A 238 19.35 -3.60 7.19
N ASP A 239 19.32 -2.39 7.74
CA ASP A 239 20.45 -1.83 8.51
C ASP A 239 20.74 -2.65 9.78
N HIS A 240 19.69 -3.18 10.41
CA HIS A 240 19.82 -4.12 11.54
C HIS A 240 20.41 -5.45 11.09
N LEU A 241 19.92 -6.01 9.98
CA LEU A 241 20.43 -7.27 9.44
C LEU A 241 21.90 -7.21 9.01
N LYS A 242 22.35 -6.07 8.49
CA LYS A 242 23.74 -5.86 8.05
C LYS A 242 24.73 -5.67 9.18
N SER A 243 24.28 -5.11 10.29
CA SER A 243 25.12 -4.85 11.46
C SER A 243 25.19 -6.05 12.42
N GLY A 244 24.22 -6.95 12.36
CA GLY A 244 24.16 -8.15 13.20
C GLY A 244 24.78 -9.41 12.58
N ASP A 245 24.91 -10.45 13.40
CA ASP A 245 25.45 -11.76 12.98
C ASP A 245 24.32 -12.68 12.49
N TYR A 246 23.75 -12.33 11.34
CA TYR A 246 22.62 -13.03 10.75
C TYR A 246 23.03 -13.99 9.63
N ARG A 247 22.22 -15.04 9.45
CA ARG A 247 22.16 -15.93 8.29
C ARG A 247 20.81 -15.82 7.62
N PHE A 248 20.80 -16.08 6.32
CA PHE A 248 19.65 -15.84 5.46
C PHE A 248 19.18 -17.13 4.78
N PHE A 249 17.88 -17.39 4.88
CA PHE A 249 17.17 -18.25 3.93
C PHE A 249 16.40 -17.37 2.96
N ILE A 250 16.75 -17.47 1.68
CA ILE A 250 15.94 -16.90 0.61
C ILE A 250 14.96 -17.99 0.21
N VAL A 251 13.67 -17.75 0.45
CA VAL A 251 12.60 -18.71 0.23
C VAL A 251 11.81 -18.26 -0.98
N SER A 252 11.53 -19.19 -1.90
CA SER A 252 10.61 -18.96 -3.02
C SER A 252 9.34 -19.77 -2.84
N THR A 253 8.31 -19.36 -3.58
CA THR A 253 7.20 -20.26 -3.90
C THR A 253 7.10 -20.42 -5.42
N GLU A 254 7.24 -21.66 -5.88
CA GLU A 254 7.23 -22.00 -7.32
C GLU A 254 5.83 -21.94 -7.92
N GLN A 255 4.81 -22.14 -7.08
CA GLN A 255 3.43 -22.04 -7.49
C GLN A 255 2.77 -20.90 -6.73
N ARG A 256 2.25 -19.95 -7.51
CA ARG A 256 1.24 -19.00 -7.06
C ARG A 256 0.25 -19.71 -6.13
N PRO A 257 0.11 -19.31 -4.85
CA PRO A 257 -0.82 -19.91 -3.91
C PRO A 257 -2.19 -20.23 -4.56
N THR A 258 -2.62 -21.48 -4.46
CA THR A 258 -3.79 -21.98 -5.18
C THR A 258 -5.08 -21.37 -4.63
N GLY A 259 -6.04 -21.08 -5.51
CA GLY A 259 -7.34 -20.48 -5.10
C GLY A 259 -7.37 -18.95 -5.03
N ILE A 260 -6.27 -18.28 -5.38
CA ILE A 260 -6.21 -16.82 -5.52
C ILE A 260 -6.29 -16.44 -7.00
N ASN A 261 -7.17 -15.51 -7.34
CA ASN A 261 -7.17 -14.88 -8.66
C ASN A 261 -6.03 -13.88 -8.71
N TYR A 262 -4.89 -14.31 -9.24
CA TYR A 262 -3.77 -13.42 -9.47
C TYR A 262 -4.13 -12.41 -10.54
N ILE A 263 -3.69 -11.18 -10.32
CA ILE A 263 -3.68 -10.12 -11.31
C ILE A 263 -3.07 -10.69 -12.61
N PRO A 264 -3.77 -10.59 -13.76
CA PRO A 264 -3.27 -11.11 -15.01
C PRO A 264 -1.88 -10.56 -15.32
N SER A 265 -1.07 -11.42 -15.93
CA SER A 265 0.22 -11.11 -16.55
C SER A 265 0.15 -9.84 -17.42
N VAL A 266 1.31 -9.37 -17.89
CA VAL A 266 1.54 -8.33 -18.91
C VAL A 266 0.64 -8.43 -20.18
N TYR A 267 -0.20 -9.45 -20.28
CA TYR A 267 -1.17 -9.70 -21.33
C TYR A 267 -2.61 -9.55 -20.81
N GLY A 268 -3.39 -8.70 -21.47
CA GLY A 268 -4.83 -8.53 -21.24
C GLY A 268 -5.67 -9.64 -21.88
N ASN A 269 -6.99 -9.50 -21.80
CA ASN A 269 -7.92 -10.43 -22.48
C ASN A 269 -7.58 -10.53 -23.97
N GLY A 270 -7.31 -11.74 -24.45
CA GLY A 270 -6.97 -11.99 -25.85
C GLY A 270 -5.48 -11.84 -26.22
N GLY A 271 -4.57 -11.81 -25.24
CA GLY A 271 -3.12 -11.86 -25.50
C GLY A 271 -2.49 -10.53 -25.95
N ARG A 272 -3.21 -9.41 -25.81
CA ARG A 272 -2.67 -8.07 -26.09
C ARG A 272 -1.80 -7.58 -24.94
N GLU A 273 -0.68 -6.95 -25.26
CA GLU A 273 0.22 -6.36 -24.26
C GLU A 273 -0.51 -5.22 -23.52
N LEU A 274 -0.56 -5.30 -22.19
CA LEU A 274 -1.12 -4.24 -21.35
C LEU A 274 -0.21 -3.02 -21.34
N LYS A 275 -0.80 -1.83 -21.33
CA LYS A 275 -0.06 -0.60 -21.02
C LYS A 275 0.42 -0.68 -19.58
N ILE A 276 1.74 -0.79 -19.40
CA ILE A 276 2.36 -0.74 -18.06
C ILE A 276 2.35 0.69 -17.53
N PHE A 277 2.37 1.66 -18.43
CA PHE A 277 2.30 3.09 -18.11
C PHE A 277 1.39 3.86 -19.03
N VAL A 278 0.78 4.89 -18.47
CA VAL A 278 0.11 5.92 -19.23
C VAL A 278 0.56 7.29 -18.75
N GLN A 279 1.14 8.07 -19.67
CA GLN A 279 1.35 9.50 -19.47
C GLN A 279 0.23 10.26 -20.18
N PRO A 280 -0.61 11.01 -19.44
CA PRO A 280 -1.64 11.82 -20.06
C PRO A 280 -1.03 12.91 -20.97
N ALA A 281 -1.62 13.12 -22.14
CA ALA A 281 -1.07 13.95 -23.22
C ALA A 281 -0.81 15.44 -22.88
N GLN A 282 -1.29 15.96 -21.75
CA GLN A 282 -1.21 17.40 -21.40
C GLN A 282 -0.38 17.71 -20.15
N THR A 283 0.42 16.76 -19.71
CA THR A 283 1.15 16.87 -18.45
C THR A 283 2.22 17.97 -18.45
N LYS A 284 2.07 18.99 -17.58
CA LYS A 284 3.01 20.14 -17.50
C LYS A 284 4.27 19.85 -16.72
N HIS A 285 4.16 19.04 -15.66
CA HIS A 285 5.24 18.78 -14.71
C HIS A 285 6.01 17.49 -14.99
N THR A 286 5.44 16.56 -15.74
CA THR A 286 6.15 15.36 -16.18
C THR A 286 6.79 15.61 -17.53
N HIS A 287 7.95 16.27 -17.50
CA HIS A 287 8.94 16.08 -18.55
C HIS A 287 9.91 14.98 -18.09
N PHE A 288 9.38 13.82 -17.69
CA PHE A 288 10.19 12.63 -17.84
C PHE A 288 10.48 12.57 -19.33
N ARG A 289 11.75 12.65 -19.72
CA ARG A 289 12.08 12.26 -21.09
C ARG A 289 11.54 10.85 -21.21
N GLU A 290 10.75 10.55 -22.23
CA GLU A 290 10.22 9.19 -22.49
C GLU A 290 11.27 8.12 -22.15
N LYS A 291 12.53 8.38 -22.52
CA LYS A 291 13.71 7.60 -22.14
C LYS A 291 13.93 7.37 -20.63
N GLU A 292 13.87 8.36 -19.76
CA GLU A 292 14.05 8.18 -18.31
C GLU A 292 12.93 7.34 -17.69
N TYR A 293 11.71 7.50 -18.21
CA TYR A 293 10.58 6.69 -17.82
C TYR A 293 10.69 5.26 -18.37
N GLN A 294 11.11 5.10 -19.62
CA GLN A 294 11.42 3.82 -20.25
C GLN A 294 12.64 3.14 -19.61
N ASP A 295 13.62 3.89 -19.12
CA ASP A 295 14.79 3.38 -18.39
C ASP A 295 14.36 2.94 -16.98
N MET A 296 13.50 3.72 -16.31
CA MET A 296 12.87 3.33 -15.05
C MET A 296 11.99 2.10 -15.25
N LEU A 297 11.23 2.00 -16.34
CA LEU A 297 10.42 0.84 -16.69
C LEU A 297 11.23 -0.34 -17.19
N ALA A 298 12.37 -0.14 -17.86
CA ALA A 298 13.26 -1.20 -18.30
C ALA A 298 13.97 -1.77 -17.08
N TRP A 299 14.46 -0.90 -16.18
CA TRP A 299 14.87 -1.26 -14.83
C TRP A 299 13.74 -2.00 -14.12
N TRP A 300 12.53 -1.43 -14.05
CA TRP A 300 11.38 -2.10 -13.43
C TRP A 300 11.06 -3.43 -14.12
N ARG A 301 11.09 -3.56 -15.44
CA ARG A 301 10.73 -4.78 -16.19
C ARG A 301 11.81 -5.87 -16.04
N ASP A 302 13.08 -5.48 -16.01
CA ASP A 302 14.23 -6.39 -15.88
C ASP A 302 14.49 -6.78 -14.42
N GLU A 303 14.42 -5.84 -13.47
CA GLU A 303 14.40 -6.15 -12.04
C GLU A 303 13.11 -6.90 -11.69
N MET A 304 11.94 -6.54 -12.25
CA MET A 304 10.69 -7.23 -11.89
C MET A 304 10.70 -8.68 -12.39
N LYS A 305 11.23 -8.96 -13.58
CA LYS A 305 11.39 -10.36 -14.01
C LYS A 305 12.31 -11.16 -13.09
N LYS A 306 13.36 -10.53 -12.54
CA LYS A 306 14.30 -11.17 -11.60
C LYS A 306 13.72 -11.38 -10.20
N TRP A 307 12.99 -10.40 -9.67
CA TRP A 307 12.45 -10.45 -8.30
C TRP A 307 11.03 -11.04 -8.20
N TYR A 308 10.25 -11.08 -9.29
CA TYR A 308 8.80 -11.34 -9.29
C TYR A 308 8.41 -12.58 -10.11
N GLY A 309 9.38 -13.26 -10.73
CA GLY A 309 9.18 -14.61 -11.28
C GLY A 309 8.96 -15.67 -10.19
N PHE A 310 9.38 -15.36 -8.96
CA PHE A 310 9.21 -16.18 -7.77
C PHE A 310 8.68 -15.28 -6.64
N HIS A 311 7.67 -15.70 -5.87
CA HIS A 311 7.32 -14.93 -4.66
C HIS A 311 8.41 -15.22 -3.62
N LEU A 312 9.41 -14.33 -3.57
CA LEU A 312 10.54 -14.45 -2.67
C LEU A 312 10.23 -13.78 -1.33
N PHE A 313 10.62 -14.41 -0.24
CA PHE A 313 10.68 -13.75 1.05
C PHE A 313 11.94 -14.19 1.79
N LEU A 314 12.35 -13.37 2.75
CA LEU A 314 13.62 -13.52 3.45
C LEU A 314 13.36 -14.01 4.87
N VAL A 315 14.06 -15.05 5.27
CA VAL A 315 14.20 -15.41 6.69
C VAL A 315 15.61 -15.02 7.11
N ALA A 316 15.74 -14.20 8.14
CA ALA A 316 17.02 -13.82 8.71
C ALA A 316 17.09 -14.24 10.17
N TYR A 317 18.02 -15.13 10.52
CA TYR A 317 18.15 -15.65 11.88
C TYR A 317 19.57 -15.44 12.42
N HIS A 318 19.68 -15.18 13.72
CA HIS A 318 20.99 -15.03 14.35
C HIS A 318 21.77 -16.35 14.27
N LYS A 319 23.07 -16.29 13.98
CA LYS A 319 23.90 -17.51 13.77
C LYS A 319 23.94 -18.43 14.98
N ASP A 320 23.94 -17.85 16.18
CA ASP A 320 23.92 -18.59 17.44
C ASP A 320 22.55 -19.16 17.82
N SER A 321 21.50 -18.87 17.06
CA SER A 321 20.17 -19.41 17.31
C SER A 321 20.11 -20.92 17.01
N VAL A 322 19.04 -21.57 17.44
CA VAL A 322 18.78 -22.99 17.14
C VAL A 322 18.76 -23.29 15.63
N PHE A 323 18.44 -22.29 14.80
CA PHE A 323 18.44 -22.41 13.34
C PHE A 323 19.86 -22.48 12.75
N GLY A 324 20.89 -22.07 13.48
CA GLY A 324 22.30 -22.25 13.11
C GLY A 324 22.69 -23.72 12.89
N LYS A 325 21.93 -24.65 13.47
CA LYS A 325 22.10 -26.11 13.31
C LYS A 325 21.56 -26.63 11.97
N LEU A 326 20.74 -25.87 11.26
CA LEU A 326 20.16 -26.27 9.97
C LEU A 326 21.23 -26.16 8.87
N ALA A 327 21.94 -27.27 8.63
CA ALA A 327 23.14 -27.30 7.78
C ALA A 327 22.89 -27.73 6.33
N SER A 328 21.66 -28.14 5.99
CA SER A 328 21.30 -28.63 4.65
C SER A 328 19.95 -28.11 4.19
N ASP A 329 19.77 -27.98 2.88
CA ASP A 329 18.50 -27.55 2.27
C ASP A 329 17.33 -28.40 2.76
N ARG A 330 17.52 -29.72 2.80
CA ARG A 330 16.53 -30.68 3.31
C ARG A 330 16.13 -30.39 4.76
N SER A 331 17.09 -30.10 5.64
CA SER A 331 16.78 -29.78 7.04
C SER A 331 15.99 -28.48 7.17
N VAL A 332 16.28 -27.47 6.33
CA VAL A 332 15.53 -26.22 6.31
C VAL A 332 14.10 -26.45 5.81
N GLU A 333 13.93 -27.22 4.74
CA GLU A 333 12.62 -27.55 4.19
C GLU A 333 11.74 -28.33 5.16
N GLU A 334 12.28 -29.40 5.77
CA GLU A 334 11.53 -30.28 6.68
C GLU A 334 11.25 -29.62 8.03
N LEU A 335 12.23 -28.92 8.61
CA LEU A 335 12.13 -28.44 10.00
C LEU A 335 11.69 -26.98 10.13
N PHE A 336 11.83 -26.16 9.09
CA PHE A 336 11.45 -24.74 9.13
C PHE A 336 10.33 -24.41 8.15
N LEU A 337 10.51 -24.71 6.86
CA LEU A 337 9.54 -24.30 5.82
C LEU A 337 8.25 -25.10 5.89
N THR A 338 8.28 -26.38 6.27
CA THR A 338 7.08 -27.19 6.47
C THR A 338 6.18 -26.64 7.59
N PRO A 339 6.69 -26.36 8.81
CA PRO A 339 5.92 -25.62 9.82
C PRO A 339 5.37 -24.28 9.33
N LEU A 340 6.18 -23.52 8.58
CA LEU A 340 5.77 -22.21 8.07
C LEU A 340 4.60 -22.35 7.09
N ALA A 341 4.69 -23.27 6.13
CA ALA A 341 3.61 -23.58 5.20
C ALA A 341 2.33 -24.01 5.92
N ASN A 342 2.45 -24.78 7.01
CA ASN A 342 1.31 -25.17 7.85
C ASN A 342 0.65 -23.97 8.56
N GLY A 343 1.43 -22.97 9.00
CA GLY A 343 0.88 -21.73 9.55
C GLY A 343 0.02 -20.97 8.53
N TRP A 344 0.44 -20.95 7.26
CA TRP A 344 -0.30 -20.30 6.16
C TRP A 344 -1.54 -21.06 5.70
N LYS A 345 -1.63 -22.37 5.97
CA LYS A 345 -2.68 -23.28 5.45
C LYS A 345 -4.10 -22.86 5.80
N ALA A 346 -4.30 -22.12 6.90
CA ALA A 346 -5.60 -21.58 7.29
C ALA A 346 -6.09 -20.46 6.34
N LEU A 347 -5.17 -19.82 5.62
CA LEU A 347 -5.45 -18.74 4.67
C LEU A 347 -5.29 -19.22 3.23
N VAL A 348 -4.15 -19.83 2.91
CA VAL A 348 -3.84 -20.32 1.58
C VAL A 348 -2.79 -21.43 1.62
N ASN A 349 -2.90 -22.38 0.69
CA ASN A 349 -1.86 -23.39 0.53
C ASN A 349 -0.63 -22.76 -0.14
N THR A 350 0.52 -22.84 0.53
CA THR A 350 1.81 -22.36 0.03
C THR A 350 2.73 -23.54 -0.28
N HIS A 351 3.48 -23.45 -1.37
CA HIS A 351 4.52 -24.42 -1.73
C HIS A 351 5.87 -23.72 -1.58
N LEU A 352 6.45 -23.83 -0.39
CA LEU A 352 7.67 -23.11 0.00
C LEU A 352 8.90 -23.96 -0.30
N HIS A 353 9.89 -23.37 -0.97
CA HIS A 353 11.15 -24.01 -1.29
C HIS A 353 12.33 -23.11 -0.91
N LEU A 354 13.40 -23.72 -0.46
CA LEU A 354 14.63 -22.99 -0.19
C LEU A 354 15.32 -22.66 -1.52
N SER A 355 15.39 -21.38 -1.87
CA SER A 355 16.11 -20.95 -3.07
C SER A 355 17.62 -20.86 -2.82
N LYS A 356 18.01 -20.31 -1.67
CA LYS A 356 19.42 -20.08 -1.33
C LYS A 356 19.60 -19.92 0.17
N MET A 357 20.65 -20.51 0.71
CA MET A 357 21.22 -20.16 2.02
C MET A 357 22.39 -19.19 1.83
N SER A 358 22.48 -18.16 2.66
CA SER A 358 23.61 -17.22 2.62
C SER A 358 24.00 -16.67 3.98
N ASP A 359 25.30 -16.41 4.14
CA ASP A 359 25.89 -15.72 5.28
C ASP A 359 26.27 -14.27 4.92
N LYS A 360 26.03 -13.87 3.66
CA LYS A 360 26.45 -12.60 3.09
C LYS A 360 25.34 -11.55 3.24
N PRO A 361 25.57 -10.44 3.95
CA PRO A 361 24.54 -9.40 4.13
C PRO A 361 24.03 -8.80 2.81
N GLU A 362 24.84 -8.78 1.76
CA GLU A 362 24.41 -8.34 0.42
C GLU A 362 23.32 -9.23 -0.20
N ASP A 363 23.24 -10.50 0.19
CA ASP A 363 22.21 -11.42 -0.29
C ASP A 363 20.85 -11.21 0.42
N ALA A 364 20.82 -10.45 1.52
CA ALA A 364 19.58 -10.07 2.18
C ALA A 364 18.77 -9.06 1.36
N LEU A 365 19.40 -8.34 0.42
CA LEU A 365 18.74 -7.35 -0.43
C LEU A 365 17.87 -8.06 -1.49
N ILE A 366 16.68 -8.52 -1.08
CA ILE A 366 15.74 -9.23 -1.96
C ILE A 366 14.74 -8.30 -2.67
N ILE A 367 14.70 -7.02 -2.28
CA ILE A 367 13.86 -5.98 -2.87
C ILE A 367 14.54 -4.61 -2.76
N PRO A 368 14.09 -3.59 -3.50
CA PRO A 368 14.54 -2.21 -3.30
C PRO A 368 14.37 -1.75 -1.84
N LYS A 369 15.34 -0.98 -1.35
CA LYS A 369 15.42 -0.46 0.03
C LYS A 369 14.16 0.27 0.52
N ASN A 370 13.50 1.00 -0.36
CA ASN A 370 12.33 1.81 0.01
C ASN A 370 11.01 1.05 -0.11
N ASP A 371 11.02 -0.20 -0.57
CA ASP A 371 9.80 -0.97 -0.74
C ASP A 371 9.27 -1.43 0.62
N MET A 372 7.94 -1.41 0.76
CA MET A 372 7.28 -1.83 1.98
C MET A 372 7.36 -3.35 2.16
N ILE A 373 7.59 -3.77 3.40
CA ILE A 373 7.58 -5.14 3.87
C ILE A 373 6.55 -5.31 4.98
N LEU A 374 6.04 -6.52 5.12
CA LEU A 374 5.43 -7.02 6.35
C LEU A 374 6.38 -8.05 6.94
N TYR A 375 6.70 -7.93 8.22
CA TYR A 375 7.62 -8.87 8.85
C TYR A 375 7.16 -9.26 10.24
N SER A 376 7.55 -10.48 10.64
CA SER A 376 7.39 -11.00 11.99
C SER A 376 8.75 -11.26 12.60
N THR A 377 8.91 -10.89 13.86
CA THR A 377 10.08 -11.21 14.69
C THR A 377 9.70 -12.32 15.65
N ILE A 378 10.45 -13.41 15.61
CA ILE A 378 10.22 -14.63 16.37
C ILE A 378 11.47 -14.93 17.18
N GLY A 379 11.29 -15.34 18.43
CA GLY A 379 12.39 -15.67 19.31
C GLY A 379 11.92 -15.86 20.74
N GLU A 380 12.87 -15.96 21.65
CA GLU A 380 12.64 -15.96 23.09
C GLU A 380 12.68 -14.53 23.62
N GLU A 381 11.77 -14.22 24.54
CA GLU A 381 11.75 -12.94 25.21
C GLU A 381 13.05 -12.73 26.00
N ASN A 382 13.66 -11.55 25.87
CA ASN A 382 14.95 -11.18 26.50
C ASN A 382 16.18 -11.98 26.03
N ASN A 383 16.11 -12.70 24.90
CA ASN A 383 17.27 -13.39 24.31
C ASN A 383 17.49 -12.96 22.85
N PRO A 384 18.23 -11.87 22.58
CA PRO A 384 18.45 -11.35 21.23
C PRO A 384 19.15 -12.35 20.28
N SER A 385 19.96 -13.27 20.81
CA SER A 385 20.64 -14.30 20.01
C SER A 385 19.69 -15.39 19.49
N SER A 386 18.44 -15.43 19.98
CA SER A 386 17.39 -16.33 19.49
C SER A 386 16.60 -15.74 18.31
N THR A 387 16.78 -14.45 18.01
CA THR A 387 15.94 -13.69 17.09
C THR A 387 16.00 -14.21 15.65
N CYS A 388 14.81 -14.36 15.08
CA CYS A 388 14.56 -14.70 13.68
C CYS A 388 13.53 -13.73 13.11
N PHE A 389 13.86 -13.08 12.00
CA PHE A 389 12.96 -12.26 11.21
C PHE A 389 12.44 -13.07 10.03
N ILE A 390 11.14 -12.99 9.78
CA ILE A 390 10.52 -13.49 8.56
C ILE A 390 9.91 -12.28 7.84
N ILE A 391 10.49 -11.93 6.70
CA ILE A 391 10.30 -10.65 6.01
C ILE A 391 9.67 -10.89 4.64
N TYR A 392 8.47 -10.39 4.45
CA TYR A 392 7.68 -10.53 3.24
C TYR A 392 7.57 -9.19 2.52
N PRO A 393 8.15 -9.06 1.32
CA PRO A 393 7.87 -7.93 0.44
C PRO A 393 6.37 -7.74 0.23
N TYR A 394 5.87 -6.49 0.29
CA TYR A 394 4.46 -6.20 0.04
C TYR A 394 3.97 -6.85 -1.25
N ILE A 395 4.74 -6.71 -2.31
CA ILE A 395 4.33 -7.18 -3.63
C ILE A 395 4.26 -8.70 -3.75
N THR A 396 4.94 -9.45 -2.88
CA THR A 396 4.90 -10.91 -2.91
C THR A 396 3.65 -11.44 -2.23
N ILE A 397 3.13 -10.71 -1.23
CA ILE A 397 1.92 -11.05 -0.49
C ILE A 397 0.68 -10.23 -0.89
N GLU A 398 0.82 -9.21 -1.74
CA GLU A 398 -0.26 -8.34 -2.24
C GLU A 398 -1.51 -9.13 -2.69
N PRO A 399 -1.40 -10.24 -3.47
CA PRO A 399 -2.56 -11.03 -3.87
C PRO A 399 -3.30 -11.72 -2.71
N VAL A 400 -2.61 -11.89 -1.57
CA VAL A 400 -3.10 -12.60 -0.38
C VAL A 400 -3.69 -11.61 0.65
N ILE A 401 -3.29 -10.33 0.62
CA ILE A 401 -3.77 -9.30 1.56
C ILE A 401 -5.29 -9.25 1.64
N PRO A 402 -6.08 -9.29 0.53
CA PRO A 402 -7.54 -9.27 0.62
C PRO A 402 -8.15 -10.43 1.41
N LEU A 403 -7.44 -11.55 1.56
CA LEU A 403 -7.90 -12.68 2.38
C LEU A 403 -7.62 -12.47 3.88
N MET A 404 -6.74 -11.52 4.21
CA MET A 404 -6.36 -11.19 5.59
C MET A 404 -7.26 -10.13 6.23
N GLU A 405 -8.03 -9.40 5.41
CA GLU A 405 -9.08 -8.45 5.81
C GLU A 405 -10.34 -9.20 6.25
#